data_AF-A0A1B1JEB9-F1
#
_entry.id   AF-A0A1B1JEB9-F1
#
_cell.length_a   1.000
_cell.length_b   1.000
_cell.length_c   1.000
_cell.angle_alpha   90.00
_cell.angle_beta   90.00
_cell.angle_gamma   90.00
#
_symmetry.space_group_name_H-M   'P 1'
#
loop_
_entity.id
_entity.type
_entity.pdbx_description
1 polymer ?
#
loop_
_entity_poly.entity_id
_entity_poly.type
_entity_poly.pdbx_seq_one_letter_code
_entity_poly.pdbx_strand_id
1 'polypeptide(L)' 'HYGPKQVTNGCEIKPSATVHRPNLQIAGRHFDDNKLFTLVMTDPDAPSPSEPNMREWLHWIVTDIPGAADASQ' A
#
# COMPACT_ATOMS: atom_id res chain seq x y z
N HIS A 1 4.01 2.09 6.94
CA HIS A 1 3.97 3.21 7.89
C HIS A 1 4.03 4.53 7.14
N TYR A 2 3.18 5.49 7.49
CA TYR A 2 3.32 6.88 7.07
C TYR A 2 3.90 7.67 8.26
N GLY A 3 5.20 7.97 8.20
CA GLY A 3 5.94 8.48 9.36
C GLY A 3 5.78 7.55 10.58
N PRO A 4 5.39 8.06 11.76
CA PRO A 4 5.19 7.23 12.95
C PRO A 4 3.89 6.40 12.93
N LYS A 5 3.00 6.60 11.95
CA LYS A 5 1.68 5.97 11.93
C LYS A 5 1.71 4.64 11.17
N GLN A 6 1.38 3.56 11.86
CA GLN A 6 1.10 2.27 11.24
C GLN A 6 -0.29 2.30 10.60
N VAL A 7 -0.40 1.76 9.38
CA VAL A 7 -1.69 1.60 8.70
C VAL A 7 -2.34 0.33 9.24
N THR A 8 -3.59 0.44 9.70
CA THR A 8 -4.45 -0.68 10.09
C THR A 8 -5.80 -0.56 9.40
N ASN A 9 -6.56 -1.65 9.31
CA ASN A 9 -7.83 -1.66 8.61
C ASN A 9 -8.81 -0.63 9.21
N GLY A 10 -9.35 0.24 8.36
CA GLY A 10 -10.29 1.29 8.74
C GLY A 10 -9.66 2.50 9.44
N CYS A 11 -8.33 2.56 9.60
CA CYS A 11 -7.69 3.71 10.23
C CYS A 11 -7.73 4.94 9.32
N GLU A 12 -8.07 6.10 9.89
CA GLU A 12 -8.07 7.36 9.14
C GLU A 12 -6.67 7.97 9.15
N ILE A 13 -6.14 8.35 7.99
CA ILE A 13 -4.87 9.08 7.87
C ILE A 13 -5.13 10.34 7.05
N LYS A 14 -4.64 11.48 7.54
CA LYS A 14 -4.81 12.75 6.84
C LYS A 14 -4.09 12.71 5.49
N PRO A 15 -4.69 13.21 4.39
CA PRO A 15 -4.04 13.26 3.08
C PRO A 15 -2.68 13.98 3.10
N SER A 16 -2.53 15.01 3.93
CA SER A 16 -1.26 15.74 4.10
C SER A 16 -0.14 14.89 4.70
N ALA A 17 -0.46 13.80 5.39
CA ALA A 17 0.50 12.85 5.95
C ALA A 17 0.82 11.69 4.98
N THR A 18 0.10 11.57 3.86
CA THR A 18 0.25 10.49 2.87
C THR A 18 0.77 10.97 1.53
N VAL A 19 1.35 12.18 1.47
CA VAL A 19 1.90 12.76 0.23
C VAL A 19 3.08 11.94 -0.31
N HIS A 20 3.88 11.37 0.58
CA HIS A 20 4.98 10.47 0.23
C HIS A 20 4.57 9.03 0.45
N ARG A 21 5.13 8.11 -0.35
CA ARG A 21 4.91 6.67 -0.21
C ARG A 21 5.21 6.19 1.22
N PRO A 22 4.49 5.17 1.74
CA PRO A 22 4.75 4.62 3.05
C PRO A 22 6.00 3.74 3.05
N ASN A 23 6.61 3.57 4.22
CA ASN A 23 7.60 2.51 4.44
C ASN A 23 6.86 1.17 4.55
N LEU A 24 7.20 0.20 3.70
CA LEU A 24 6.52 -1.09 3.63
C LEU A 24 7.46 -2.22 4.04
N GLN A 25 7.05 -2.99 5.03
CA GLN A 25 7.71 -4.23 5.40
C GLN A 25 6.72 -5.37 5.26
N ILE A 26 7.08 -6.38 4.48
CA ILE A 26 6.29 -7.60 4.34
C ILE A 26 6.80 -8.60 5.39
N ALA A 27 5.94 -9.00 6.33
CA ALA A 27 6.26 -9.98 7.38
C ALA A 27 5.36 -11.23 7.27
N GLY A 28 5.92 -12.42 7.51
CA GLY A 28 5.25 -13.71 7.30
C GLY A 28 6.16 -14.89 7.68
N ARG A 29 5.56 -16.01 8.08
CA ARG A 29 6.29 -17.20 8.57
C ARG A 29 6.76 -18.15 7.46
N HIS A 30 6.30 -17.92 6.23
CA HIS A 30 6.56 -18.76 5.06
C HIS A 30 6.96 -17.90 3.86
N PHE A 31 8.02 -17.11 4.03
CA PHE A 31 8.77 -16.60 2.89
C PHE A 31 9.54 -17.78 2.32
N ASP A 32 8.96 -18.38 1.30
CA ASP A 32 9.71 -19.26 0.42
C ASP A 32 10.63 -18.33 -0.38
N ASP A 33 11.95 -18.55 -0.36
CA ASP A 33 12.96 -17.62 -0.90
C ASP A 33 12.77 -17.31 -2.40
N ASN A 34 11.92 -18.08 -3.08
CA ASN A 34 11.60 -17.95 -4.49
C ASN A 34 10.29 -17.20 -4.79
N LYS A 35 9.56 -16.72 -3.77
CA LYS A 35 8.29 -16.00 -3.99
C LYS A 35 8.50 -14.50 -4.06
N LEU A 36 7.96 -13.93 -5.11
CA LEU A 36 7.88 -12.49 -5.32
C LEU A 36 6.46 -12.00 -5.02
N PHE A 37 6.37 -10.80 -4.47
CA PHE A 37 5.12 -10.13 -4.11
C PHE A 37 4.92 -8.90 -4.98
N THR A 38 3.64 -8.59 -5.21
CA THR A 38 3.22 -7.34 -5.85
C THR A 38 2.35 -6.57 -4.86
N LEU A 39 2.69 -5.31 -4.60
CA LEU A 39 1.86 -4.38 -3.85
C LEU A 39 1.03 -3.56 -4.84
N VAL A 40 -0.27 -3.46 -4.58
CA VAL A 40 -1.19 -2.55 -5.28
C VAL A 40 -1.88 -1.68 -4.25
N MET A 41 -1.76 -0.36 -4.39
CA MET A 41 -2.51 0.64 -3.64
C MET A 41 -3.49 1.32 -4.59
N THR A 42 -4.78 1.20 -4.29
CA THR A 42 -5.90 1.65 -5.13
C THR A 42 -6.95 2.37 -4.28
N ASP A 43 -7.63 3.34 -4.88
CA ASP A 43 -8.82 3.98 -4.33
C ASP A 43 -10.07 3.54 -5.13
N PRO A 44 -10.94 2.71 -4.54
CA PRO A 44 -12.16 2.23 -5.18
C PRO A 44 -13.28 3.27 -5.18
N ASP A 45 -13.08 4.42 -4.53
CA ASP A 45 -14.08 5.43 -4.26
C ASP A 45 -13.78 6.75 -4.99
N ALA A 46 -12.86 6.76 -5.96
CA ALA A 46 -12.50 7.98 -6.68
C ALA A 46 -13.60 8.44 -7.69
N PRO A 47 -13.90 9.75 -7.80
CA PRO A 47 -13.40 10.85 -6.97
C PRO A 47 -14.12 10.99 -5.62
N SER A 48 -15.29 10.38 -5.45
CA SER A 48 -16.00 10.34 -4.17
C SER A 48 -16.75 9.01 -3.95
N PRO A 49 -16.91 8.55 -2.71
CA PRO A 49 -17.62 7.29 -2.42
C PRO A 49 -19.07 7.27 -2.91
N SER A 50 -19.72 8.44 -3.01
CA SER A 50 -21.09 8.58 -3.53
C SER A 50 -21.17 8.53 -5.06
N GLU A 51 -20.12 8.97 -5.75
CA GLU A 51 -20.04 8.98 -7.22
C GLU A 51 -18.67 8.45 -7.68
N PRO A 52 -18.41 7.14 -7.52
CA PRO A 52 -17.07 6.58 -7.73
C PRO A 52 -16.84 6.25 -9.22
N ASN A 53 -17.01 7.22 -10.12
CA ASN A 53 -16.95 7.01 -11.57
C ASN A 53 -15.52 6.88 -12.13
N MET A 54 -14.50 7.17 -11.32
CA MET A 54 -13.07 6.99 -11.66
C MET A 54 -12.46 5.76 -10.99
N ARG A 55 -13.26 4.93 -10.32
CA ARG A 55 -12.78 3.68 -9.73
C ARG A 55 -12.31 2.72 -10.84
N GLU A 56 -11.22 2.00 -10.66
CA GLU A 56 -10.24 2.03 -9.56
C GLU A 56 -9.13 3.04 -9.85
N TRP A 57 -8.84 3.94 -8.91
CA TRP A 57 -7.74 4.87 -9.05
C TRP A 57 -6.44 4.26 -8.51
N LEU A 58 -5.52 3.93 -9.40
CA LEU A 58 -4.24 3.34 -9.03
C LEU A 58 -3.28 4.40 -8.44
N HIS A 59 -3.02 4.32 -7.14
CA HIS A 59 -2.08 5.20 -6.45
C HIS A 59 -0.63 4.72 -6.53
N TRP A 60 -0.41 3.41 -6.41
CA TRP A 60 0.94 2.85 -6.39
C TRP A 60 0.93 1.37 -6.79
N ILE A 61 1.89 0.96 -7.60
CA ILE A 61 2.17 -0.43 -7.90
C ILE A 61 3.67 -0.68 -7.73
N VAL A 62 4.02 -1.78 -7.07
CA VAL A 62 5.39 -2.27 -6.92
C VAL A 62 5.37 -3.77 -7.14
N THR A 63 6.19 -4.26 -8.08
CA THR A 63 6.31 -5.68 -8.41
C THR A 63 7.63 -6.23 -7.89
N ASP A 64 7.80 -7.55 -8.03
CA ASP A 64 9.08 -8.24 -7.81
C ASP A 64 9.67 -8.04 -6.42
N ILE A 65 8.82 -7.81 -5.40
CA ILE A 65 9.25 -7.62 -4.03
C ILE A 65 9.63 -8.99 -3.43
N PRO A 66 10.88 -9.21 -2.99
CA PRO A 66 11.25 -10.47 -2.34
C PRO A 66 10.55 -10.64 -0.99
N GLY A 67 10.35 -11.89 -0.57
CA GLY A 67 9.89 -12.19 0.79
C GLY A 67 10.81 -11.62 1.86
N ALA A 68 10.25 -11.15 2.98
CA ALA A 68 10.96 -10.47 4.08
C ALA A 68 11.72 -9.18 3.73
N ALA A 69 11.61 -8.66 2.50
CA ALA A 69 12.28 -7.44 2.08
C ALA A 69 11.48 -6.17 2.41
N ASP A 70 12.21 -5.06 2.52
CA ASP A 70 11.65 -3.70 2.50
C ASP A 70 11.38 -3.30 1.04
N ALA A 71 10.11 -3.11 0.69
CA ALA A 71 9.70 -2.77 -0.67
C ALA A 71 9.94 -1.29 -1.03
N SER A 72 10.54 -0.51 -0.13
CA SER A 72 10.88 0.89 -0.37
C SER A 72 12.26 1.10 -1.03
N GLN A 73 13.03 0.01 -1.21
CA GLN A 73 14.33 -0.07 -1.90
C GLN A 73 14.16 -0.05 -3.42
#